data_AF-A0A914H971-F1
#
_entry.id   AF-A0A914H971-F1
#
_cell.length_a   1.000
_cell.length_b   1.000
_cell.length_c   1.000
_cell.angle_alpha   90.00
_cell.angle_beta   90.00
_cell.angle_gamma   90.00
#
_symmetry.space_group_name_H-M   'P 1'
#
loop_
_entity.id
_entity.type
_entity.pdbx_description
1 polymer ?
#
loop_
_entity_poly.entity_id
_entity_poly.type
_entity_poly.pdbx_seq_one_letter_code
_entity_poly.pdbx_strand_id
1 'polypeptide(L)'
;MEEVEDVATTPPETPNGQCEMCANYELSLQTLQTSQDTLREQLAAAKELYEKYGNELSEERRYRKELEGRFAALNDEIEQKIEAFLEAVTKFEERISLLAKKQETDLADLGHELDVAKERQTQLQTDLKTLYEKYQRLLHKNAQKAEEMRDQCIDLPQTVDELTLLALQLHEDLISEKASREHECQELRDELTVAREQMLEMDIRANENEQQLLIYAQHAQQQQQQLEQQQRERHYHLHHRTVGDEGGRRQQQQHNQPQQSGTLFTQNAGPDQLSSPNTARSPRQQQQTLEQQKSVDVGEVHVDCCPDAKCQRLTIELERRLHRSMNERARLQELLVEQRSKCTQMQSELDTSEAVQKDFVRLSQNLQVELEKIRQSECEVRWQDERDFDRCNDCSKELVSGPGVNCRHCGKIFCSACTANNVLSGPAKRPMPVCVLCHTLLSNKEDSLVDRLNISNGGRDEQQQQQQHQEQS
;
A
#
# COMPACT_ATOMS: atom_id res chain seq x y z
N MET A 1 -43.46 108.42 63.82
CA MET A 1 -44.54 109.32 64.27
C MET A 1 -45.67 108.40 64.64
N GLU A 2 -46.13 108.26 65.87
CA GLU A 2 -46.06 109.03 67.13
C GLU A 2 -46.45 108.01 68.24
N GLU A 3 -45.78 108.01 69.40
CA GLU A 3 -46.32 108.44 70.72
C GLU A 3 -47.62 107.72 71.11
N VAL A 4 -47.63 106.77 72.05
CA VAL A 4 -47.71 106.96 73.51
C VAL A 4 -48.34 108.29 73.93
N GLU A 5 -49.65 108.29 74.14
CA GLU A 5 -50.28 109.00 75.26
C GLU A 5 -51.49 108.19 75.79
N ASP A 6 -51.46 107.96 77.10
CA ASP A 6 -52.50 107.37 77.94
C ASP A 6 -53.71 108.31 78.06
N VAL A 7 -54.93 107.80 77.87
CA VAL A 7 -56.14 108.35 78.52
C VAL A 7 -57.02 107.20 78.99
N ALA A 8 -57.20 107.12 80.31
CA ALA A 8 -58.03 106.15 81.00
C ALA A 8 -59.53 106.47 80.92
N THR A 9 -60.31 105.40 81.10
CA THR A 9 -61.68 105.33 81.65
C THR A 9 -62.86 105.60 80.71
N THR A 10 -63.46 104.54 80.16
CA THR A 10 -64.71 103.89 80.66
C THR A 10 -65.23 102.90 79.60
N PRO A 11 -65.82 101.75 80.01
CA PRO A 11 -66.20 100.68 79.10
C PRO A 11 -67.60 100.87 78.52
N PRO A 12 -67.84 100.45 77.26
CA PRO A 12 -69.17 100.05 76.86
C PRO A 12 -69.17 98.59 76.39
N GLU A 13 -69.92 97.80 77.14
CA GLU A 13 -70.44 96.49 76.73
C GLU A 13 -71.09 96.58 75.34
N THR A 14 -70.82 95.60 74.48
CA THR A 14 -71.52 95.40 73.20
C THR A 14 -72.23 94.05 73.15
N PRO A 15 -73.29 93.95 72.32
CA PRO A 15 -74.52 93.25 72.66
C PRO A 15 -74.52 91.82 72.12
N ASN A 16 -73.99 90.88 72.91
CA ASN A 16 -74.45 89.50 72.88
C ASN A 16 -74.03 88.70 74.13
N GLY A 17 -74.04 89.28 75.34
CA GLY A 17 -73.83 88.53 76.60
C GLY A 17 -72.57 87.64 76.68
N GLN A 18 -71.58 87.85 75.82
CA GLN A 18 -70.38 87.04 75.72
C GLN A 18 -69.19 87.85 76.22
N CYS A 19 -68.51 87.32 77.23
CA CYS A 19 -67.32 87.92 77.83
C CYS A 19 -66.17 87.99 76.80
N GLU A 20 -65.59 89.17 76.58
CA GLU A 20 -64.50 89.40 75.62
C GLU A 20 -63.27 88.52 75.88
N MET A 21 -62.98 88.23 77.16
CA MET A 21 -61.93 87.28 77.54
C MET A 21 -62.27 85.87 77.06
N CYS A 22 -63.53 85.44 77.17
CA CYS A 22 -63.98 84.13 76.69
C CYS A 22 -63.93 84.01 75.16
N ALA A 23 -64.30 85.07 74.43
CA ALA A 23 -64.18 85.10 72.96
C ALA A 23 -62.71 85.02 72.49
N ASN A 24 -61.80 85.69 73.18
CA ASN A 24 -60.36 85.62 72.91
C ASN A 24 -59.76 84.24 73.25
N TYR A 25 -60.22 83.61 74.33
CA TYR A 25 -59.83 82.22 74.64
C TYR A 25 -60.43 81.21 73.66
N GLU A 26 -61.65 81.42 73.17
CA GLU A 26 -62.29 80.58 72.15
C GLU A 26 -61.57 80.69 70.80
N LEU A 27 -61.17 81.90 70.39
CA LEU A 27 -60.34 82.12 69.21
C LEU A 27 -58.95 81.48 69.36
N SER A 28 -58.34 81.63 70.54
CA SER A 28 -57.05 81.00 70.86
C SER A 28 -57.15 79.47 70.88
N LEU A 29 -58.28 78.91 71.32
CA LEU A 29 -58.54 77.47 71.30
C LEU A 29 -58.76 76.97 69.86
N GLN A 30 -59.53 77.71 69.05
CA GLN A 30 -59.77 77.37 67.64
C GLN A 30 -58.49 77.43 66.80
N THR A 31 -57.63 78.42 67.03
CA THR A 31 -56.30 78.49 66.40
C THR A 31 -55.38 77.35 66.85
N LEU A 32 -55.41 76.96 68.13
CA LEU A 32 -54.70 75.78 68.62
C LEU A 32 -55.26 74.46 68.04
N GLN A 33 -56.57 74.34 67.87
CA GLN A 33 -57.20 73.16 67.27
C GLN A 33 -56.87 73.05 65.76
N THR A 34 -56.97 74.15 65.02
CA THR A 34 -56.59 74.18 63.60
C THR A 34 -55.10 73.94 63.38
N SER A 35 -54.22 74.48 64.24
CA SER A 35 -52.80 74.15 64.22
C SER A 35 -52.52 72.68 64.59
N GLN A 36 -53.29 72.09 65.52
CA GLN A 36 -53.19 70.67 65.84
C GLN A 36 -53.61 69.79 64.65
N ASP A 37 -54.70 70.13 63.97
CA ASP A 37 -55.20 69.35 62.85
C ASP A 37 -54.30 69.46 61.61
N THR A 38 -53.76 70.65 61.33
CA THR A 38 -52.73 70.83 60.28
C THR A 38 -51.44 70.06 60.60
N LEU A 39 -50.98 70.06 61.85
CA LEU A 39 -49.82 69.24 62.25
C LEU A 39 -50.11 67.74 62.15
N ARG A 40 -51.33 67.29 62.44
CA ARG A 40 -51.76 65.89 62.24
C ARG A 40 -51.77 65.51 60.77
N GLU A 41 -52.28 66.38 59.90
CA GLU A 41 -52.29 66.18 58.45
C GLU A 41 -50.86 66.15 57.88
N GLN A 42 -49.99 67.08 58.31
CA GLN A 42 -48.57 67.07 57.95
C GLN A 42 -47.86 65.79 58.44
N LEU A 43 -48.15 65.33 59.65
CA LEU A 43 -47.62 64.07 60.18
C LEU A 43 -48.12 62.86 59.38
N ALA A 44 -49.39 62.85 58.96
CA ALA A 44 -49.96 61.80 58.13
C ALA A 44 -49.32 61.77 56.74
N ALA A 45 -49.17 62.93 56.09
CA ALA A 45 -48.50 63.05 54.79
C ALA A 45 -47.02 62.64 54.88
N ALA A 46 -46.31 63.04 55.94
CA ALA A 46 -44.92 62.64 56.17
C ALA A 46 -44.78 61.13 56.39
N LYS A 47 -45.71 60.50 57.10
CA LYS A 47 -45.76 59.04 57.27
C LYS A 47 -46.01 58.31 55.95
N GLU A 48 -46.97 58.78 55.16
CA GLU A 48 -47.28 58.18 53.86
C GLU A 48 -46.07 58.27 52.90
N LEU A 49 -45.39 59.42 52.87
CA LEU A 49 -44.15 59.57 52.10
C LEU A 49 -43.03 58.66 52.62
N TYR A 50 -42.87 58.54 53.94
CA TYR A 50 -41.89 57.64 54.53
C TYR A 50 -42.15 56.17 54.15
N GLU A 51 -43.41 55.73 54.18
CA GLU A 51 -43.79 54.38 53.75
C GLU A 51 -43.54 54.16 52.25
N LYS A 52 -43.88 55.13 51.39
CA LYS A 52 -43.59 55.07 49.95
C LYS A 52 -42.09 54.94 49.67
N TYR A 53 -41.26 55.82 50.23
CA TYR A 53 -39.81 55.74 50.07
C TYR A 53 -39.21 54.47 50.69
N GLY A 54 -39.77 53.99 51.80
CA GLY A 54 -39.40 52.71 52.40
C GLY A 54 -39.65 51.52 51.46
N ASN A 55 -40.82 51.50 50.81
CA ASN A 55 -41.19 50.48 49.84
C ASN A 55 -40.29 50.54 48.60
N GLU A 56 -40.11 51.71 47.97
CA GLU A 56 -39.23 51.90 46.81
C GLU A 56 -37.78 51.46 47.11
N LEU A 57 -37.25 51.82 48.29
CA LEU A 57 -35.92 51.39 48.71
C LEU A 57 -35.84 49.87 48.90
N SER A 58 -36.91 49.24 49.40
CA SER A 58 -36.97 47.79 49.56
C SER A 58 -37.01 47.06 48.21
N GLU A 59 -37.74 47.60 47.23
CA GLU A 59 -37.85 47.06 45.88
C GLU A 59 -36.52 47.19 45.13
N GLU A 60 -35.85 48.36 45.22
CA GLU A 60 -34.51 48.56 44.67
C GLU A 60 -33.47 47.61 45.29
N ARG A 61 -33.53 47.37 46.60
CA ARG A 61 -32.66 46.37 47.26
C ARG A 61 -32.92 44.97 46.72
N ARG A 62 -34.19 44.59 46.53
CA ARG A 62 -34.54 43.28 45.96
C ARG A 62 -34.04 43.17 44.52
N TYR A 63 -34.31 44.19 43.70
CA TYR A 63 -33.86 44.25 42.32
C TYR A 63 -32.34 44.13 42.21
N ARG A 64 -31.60 44.88 43.03
CA ARG A 64 -30.13 44.81 43.06
C ARG A 64 -29.63 43.41 43.44
N LYS A 65 -30.25 42.77 44.44
CA LYS A 65 -29.90 41.40 44.83
C LYS A 65 -30.18 40.39 43.74
N GLU A 66 -31.31 40.52 43.03
CA GLU A 66 -31.63 39.68 41.87
C GLU A 66 -30.63 39.90 40.72
N LEU A 67 -30.25 41.15 40.46
CA LEU A 67 -29.27 41.52 39.44
C LEU A 67 -27.89 40.95 39.76
N GLU A 68 -27.41 41.12 41.00
CA GLU A 68 -26.15 40.55 41.50
C GLU A 68 -26.16 39.02 41.39
N GLY A 69 -27.29 38.37 41.73
CA GLY A 69 -27.46 36.93 41.55
C GLY A 69 -27.40 36.48 40.09
N ARG A 70 -28.03 37.21 39.17
CA ARG A 70 -27.95 36.93 37.73
C ARG A 70 -26.53 37.12 37.18
N PHE A 71 -25.85 38.17 37.61
CA PHE A 71 -24.45 38.41 37.22
C PHE A 71 -23.52 37.33 37.74
N ALA A 72 -23.69 36.90 39.00
CA ALA A 72 -22.92 35.79 39.55
C ALA A 72 -23.15 34.49 38.75
N ALA A 73 -24.41 34.13 38.48
CA ALA A 73 -24.74 32.93 37.71
C ALA A 73 -24.17 32.97 36.27
N LEU A 74 -24.23 34.13 35.60
CA LEU A 74 -23.67 34.29 34.26
C LEU A 74 -22.14 34.20 34.28
N ASN A 75 -21.49 34.77 35.29
CA ASN A 75 -20.05 34.66 35.46
C ASN A 75 -19.63 33.20 35.70
N ASP A 76 -20.32 32.47 36.57
CA ASP A 76 -20.07 31.05 36.82
C ASP A 76 -20.24 30.21 35.54
N GLU A 77 -21.26 30.50 34.73
CA GLU A 77 -21.48 29.83 33.44
C GLU A 77 -20.34 30.12 32.44
N ILE A 78 -19.87 31.37 32.40
CA ILE A 78 -18.74 31.76 31.54
C ILE A 78 -17.45 31.09 32.01
N GLU A 79 -17.18 31.07 33.32
CA GLU A 79 -16.01 30.41 33.90
C GLU A 79 -16.00 28.91 33.57
N GLN A 80 -17.13 28.21 33.74
CA GLN A 80 -17.25 26.80 33.36
C GLN A 80 -17.01 26.57 31.86
N LYS A 81 -17.54 27.44 30.99
CA LYS A 81 -17.29 27.36 29.55
C LYS A 81 -15.82 27.59 29.22
N ILE A 82 -15.17 28.55 29.87
CA ILE A 82 -13.74 28.82 29.68
C ILE A 82 -12.92 27.60 30.10
N GLU A 83 -13.20 27.03 31.27
CA GLU A 83 -12.49 25.84 31.77
C GLU A 83 -12.67 24.65 30.82
N ALA A 84 -13.89 24.39 30.36
CA ALA A 84 -14.16 23.33 29.38
C ALA A 84 -13.44 23.56 28.05
N PHE A 85 -13.38 24.80 27.57
CA PHE A 85 -12.63 25.14 26.35
C PHE A 85 -11.11 24.97 26.55
N LEU A 86 -10.57 25.37 27.70
CA LEU A 86 -9.15 25.18 28.02
C LEU A 86 -8.80 23.69 28.06
N GLU A 87 -9.62 22.85 28.69
CA GLU A 87 -9.43 21.40 28.68
C GLU A 87 -9.53 20.78 27.28
N ALA A 88 -10.43 21.28 26.43
CA ALA A 88 -10.53 20.81 25.06
C ALA A 88 -9.27 21.18 24.26
N VAL A 89 -8.77 22.42 24.42
CA VAL A 89 -7.55 22.90 23.76
C VAL A 89 -6.34 22.07 24.18
N THR A 90 -6.15 21.80 25.47
CA THR A 90 -5.02 20.96 25.94
C THR A 90 -5.07 19.56 25.35
N LYS A 91 -6.26 18.92 25.31
CA LYS A 91 -6.44 17.60 24.66
C LYS A 91 -6.11 17.65 23.16
N PHE A 92 -6.47 18.73 22.46
CA PHE A 92 -6.11 18.90 21.06
C PHE A 92 -4.61 19.11 20.87
N GLU A 93 -3.95 19.90 21.72
CA GLU A 93 -2.49 20.11 21.69
C GLU A 93 -1.72 18.81 21.93
N GLU A 94 -2.15 18.00 22.91
CA GLU A 94 -1.57 16.67 23.17
C GLU A 94 -1.70 15.75 21.96
N ARG A 95 -2.88 15.74 21.31
CA ARG A 95 -3.13 14.94 20.11
C ARG A 95 -2.29 15.41 18.92
N ILE A 96 -2.12 16.73 18.74
CA ILE A 96 -1.25 17.30 17.72
C ILE A 96 0.20 16.91 17.97
N SER A 97 0.67 16.99 19.23
CA SER A 97 2.02 16.57 19.64
C SER A 97 2.27 15.08 19.35
N LEU A 98 1.29 14.22 19.65
CA LEU A 98 1.37 12.79 19.35
C LEU A 98 1.42 12.51 17.84
N LEU A 99 0.59 13.18 17.05
CA LEU A 99 0.59 13.06 15.59
C LEU A 99 1.89 13.56 14.97
N ALA A 100 2.46 14.64 15.48
CA ALA A 100 3.74 15.17 15.01
C ALA A 100 4.88 14.18 15.27
N LYS A 101 4.95 13.59 16.47
CA LYS A 101 5.94 12.54 16.79
C LYS A 101 5.78 11.31 15.90
N LYS A 102 4.55 10.86 15.67
CA LYS A 102 4.29 9.73 14.77
C LYS A 102 4.73 10.05 13.34
N GLN A 103 4.44 11.25 12.84
CA GLN A 103 4.88 11.66 11.51
C GLN A 103 6.41 11.66 11.41
N GLU A 104 7.11 12.09 12.47
CA GLU A 104 8.57 12.08 12.51
C GLU A 104 9.13 10.65 12.45
N THR A 105 8.54 9.69 13.19
CA THR A 105 8.95 8.28 13.12
C THR A 105 8.63 7.66 11.76
N ASP A 106 7.43 7.88 11.23
CA ASP A 106 7.01 7.34 9.92
C ASP A 106 7.92 7.88 8.79
N LEU A 107 8.34 9.15 8.85
CA LEU A 107 9.28 9.73 7.89
C LEU A 107 10.70 9.15 8.03
N ALA A 108 11.15 8.87 9.26
CA ALA A 108 12.44 8.22 9.48
C ALA A 108 12.44 6.79 8.92
N ASP A 109 11.37 6.03 9.15
CA ASP A 109 11.21 4.65 8.64
C ASP A 109 11.18 4.64 7.10
N LEU A 110 10.39 5.51 6.49
CA LEU A 110 10.34 5.66 5.02
C LEU A 110 11.69 6.11 4.44
N GLY A 111 12.42 6.96 5.17
CA GLY A 111 13.78 7.37 4.80
C GLY A 111 14.74 6.18 4.76
N HIS A 112 14.71 5.36 5.80
CA HIS A 112 15.52 4.13 5.87
C HIS A 112 15.16 3.14 4.76
N GLU A 113 13.87 2.88 4.52
CA GLU A 113 13.43 2.01 3.41
C GLU A 113 13.90 2.52 2.05
N LEU A 114 13.85 3.84 1.83
CA LEU A 114 14.30 4.46 0.59
C LEU A 114 15.82 4.30 0.41
N ASP A 115 16.60 4.43 1.48
CA ASP A 115 18.06 4.30 1.39
C ASP A 115 18.47 2.85 1.15
N VAL A 116 17.84 1.88 1.81
CA VAL A 116 18.03 0.44 1.51
C VAL A 116 17.67 0.12 0.05
N ALA A 117 16.57 0.70 -0.46
CA ALA A 117 16.17 0.51 -1.86
C ALA A 117 17.18 1.10 -2.84
N LYS A 118 17.75 2.28 -2.53
CA LYS A 118 18.82 2.91 -3.34
C LYS A 118 20.09 2.05 -3.32
N GLU A 119 20.51 1.57 -2.16
CA GLU A 119 21.68 0.69 -2.04
C GLU A 119 21.49 -0.56 -2.90
N ARG A 120 20.32 -1.21 -2.79
CA ARG A 120 19.99 -2.38 -3.62
C ARG A 120 19.97 -2.05 -5.11
N GLN A 121 19.44 -0.89 -5.51
CA GLN A 121 19.49 -0.43 -6.90
C GLN A 121 20.92 -0.27 -7.40
N THR A 122 21.80 0.36 -6.60
CA THR A 122 23.21 0.54 -6.97
C THR A 122 23.94 -0.80 -7.11
N GLN A 123 23.67 -1.75 -6.20
CA GLN A 123 24.23 -3.10 -6.27
C GLN A 123 23.77 -3.83 -7.54
N LEU A 124 22.48 -3.78 -7.86
CA LEU A 124 21.97 -4.40 -9.10
C LEU A 124 22.55 -3.75 -10.36
N GLN A 125 22.77 -2.43 -10.36
CA GLN A 125 23.44 -1.75 -11.46
C GLN A 125 24.90 -2.19 -11.62
N THR A 126 25.63 -2.38 -10.52
CA THR A 126 27.01 -2.90 -10.58
C THR A 126 27.05 -4.35 -11.04
N ASP A 127 26.11 -5.18 -10.58
CA ASP A 127 26.01 -6.58 -10.98
C ASP A 127 25.70 -6.70 -12.48
N LEU A 128 24.79 -5.88 -12.99
CA LEU A 128 24.41 -5.85 -14.41
C LEU A 128 25.59 -5.41 -15.28
N LYS A 129 26.35 -4.38 -14.87
CA LYS A 129 27.59 -3.98 -15.55
C LYS A 129 28.60 -5.13 -15.59
N THR A 130 28.81 -5.79 -14.45
CA THR A 130 29.75 -6.91 -14.32
C THR A 130 29.32 -8.09 -15.20
N LEU A 131 28.03 -8.41 -15.24
CA LEU A 131 27.49 -9.47 -16.08
C LEU A 131 27.65 -9.14 -17.57
N TYR A 132 27.38 -7.90 -17.95
CA TYR A 132 27.57 -7.43 -19.32
C TYR A 132 29.04 -7.54 -19.76
N GLU A 133 29.99 -7.13 -18.91
CA GLU A 133 31.41 -7.29 -19.19
C GLU A 133 31.84 -8.76 -19.33
N LYS A 134 31.30 -9.64 -18.47
CA LYS A 134 31.55 -11.10 -18.56
C LYS A 134 31.00 -11.66 -19.87
N TYR A 135 29.79 -11.27 -20.25
CA TYR A 135 29.16 -11.67 -21.52
C TYR A 135 29.99 -11.22 -22.72
N GLN A 136 30.40 -9.95 -22.76
CA GLN A 136 31.26 -9.43 -23.82
C GLN A 136 32.58 -10.20 -23.91
N ARG A 137 33.24 -10.47 -22.77
CA ARG A 137 34.47 -11.27 -22.74
C ARG A 137 34.29 -12.68 -23.31
N LEU A 138 33.20 -13.36 -22.95
CA LEU A 138 32.86 -14.68 -23.49
C LEU A 138 32.62 -14.64 -25.00
N LEU A 139 31.90 -13.62 -25.47
CA LEU A 139 31.59 -13.46 -26.89
C LEU A 139 32.85 -13.23 -27.73
N HIS A 140 33.79 -12.41 -27.23
CA HIS A 140 35.10 -12.24 -27.84
C HIS A 140 35.92 -13.53 -27.86
N LYS A 141 35.98 -14.28 -26.74
CA LYS A 141 36.68 -15.57 -26.68
C LYS A 141 36.09 -16.60 -27.65
N ASN A 142 34.77 -16.68 -27.76
CA ASN A 142 34.11 -17.57 -28.71
C ASN A 142 34.39 -17.17 -30.16
N ALA A 143 34.36 -15.87 -30.48
CA ALA A 143 34.70 -15.37 -31.81
C ALA A 143 36.16 -15.70 -32.18
N GLN A 144 37.10 -15.47 -31.25
CA GLN A 144 38.51 -15.80 -31.41
C GLN A 144 38.72 -17.31 -31.60
N LYS A 145 38.12 -18.15 -30.76
CA LYS A 145 38.23 -19.62 -30.89
C LYS A 145 37.67 -20.13 -32.21
N ALA A 146 36.56 -19.54 -32.67
CA ALA A 146 35.98 -19.87 -33.96
C ALA A 146 36.85 -19.41 -35.14
N GLU A 147 37.61 -18.33 -35.01
CA GLU A 147 38.60 -17.87 -35.98
C GLU A 147 39.82 -18.79 -36.02
N GLU A 148 40.37 -19.13 -34.85
CA GLU A 148 41.43 -20.13 -34.72
C GLU A 148 41.04 -21.47 -35.36
N MET A 149 39.79 -21.92 -35.17
CA MET A 149 39.26 -23.13 -35.80
C MET A 149 39.07 -23.01 -37.33
N ARG A 150 38.82 -21.81 -37.86
CA ARG A 150 38.69 -21.59 -39.31
C ARG A 150 40.04 -21.53 -40.02
N ASP A 151 41.04 -20.95 -39.36
CA ASP A 151 42.39 -20.75 -39.91
C ASP A 151 43.25 -22.02 -39.81
N GLN A 152 42.84 -23.00 -39.00
CA GLN A 152 43.44 -24.33 -38.99
C GLN A 152 43.24 -25.04 -40.34
N CYS A 153 44.33 -25.23 -41.07
CA CYS A 153 44.35 -26.09 -42.25
C CYS A 153 44.00 -27.53 -41.86
N ILE A 154 43.04 -28.13 -42.56
CA ILE A 154 42.71 -29.55 -42.43
C ILE A 154 43.79 -30.34 -43.18
N ASP A 155 44.89 -30.67 -42.51
CA ASP A 155 45.87 -31.62 -43.02
C ASP A 155 45.34 -33.04 -42.80
N LEU A 156 45.01 -33.71 -43.90
CA LEU A 156 44.54 -35.09 -43.88
C LEU A 156 45.76 -36.03 -43.89
N PRO A 157 45.95 -36.90 -42.87
CA PRO A 157 47.13 -37.76 -42.77
C PRO A 157 47.28 -38.63 -44.02
N GLN A 158 48.46 -38.61 -44.64
CA GLN A 158 48.72 -39.35 -45.89
C GLN A 158 49.35 -40.73 -45.62
N THR A 159 49.84 -40.96 -44.39
CA THR A 159 50.43 -42.23 -43.97
C THR A 159 49.81 -42.77 -42.68
N VAL A 160 49.89 -44.10 -42.49
CA VAL A 160 49.37 -44.79 -41.29
C VAL A 160 50.10 -44.34 -40.02
N ASP A 161 51.40 -44.02 -40.13
CA ASP A 161 52.20 -43.52 -39.01
C ASP A 161 51.78 -42.11 -38.60
N GLU A 162 51.49 -41.21 -39.55
CA GLU A 162 50.92 -39.88 -39.29
C GLU A 162 49.53 -39.97 -38.64
N LEU A 163 48.68 -40.90 -39.09
CA LEU A 163 47.37 -41.13 -38.49
C LEU A 163 47.50 -41.61 -37.04
N THR A 164 48.45 -42.51 -36.76
CA THR A 164 48.70 -43.05 -35.42
C THR A 164 49.23 -41.96 -34.49
N LEU A 165 50.13 -41.11 -34.98
CA LEU A 165 50.63 -39.94 -34.24
C LEU A 165 49.51 -38.94 -33.92
N LEU A 166 48.66 -38.62 -34.90
CA LEU A 166 47.51 -37.73 -34.70
C LEU A 166 46.51 -38.33 -33.71
N ALA A 167 46.23 -39.62 -33.78
CA ALA A 167 45.34 -40.30 -32.84
C ALA A 167 45.88 -40.26 -31.40
N LEU A 168 47.19 -40.43 -31.23
CA LEU A 168 47.87 -40.30 -29.94
C LEU A 168 47.82 -38.86 -29.42
N GLN A 169 48.08 -37.87 -30.27
CA GLN A 169 47.95 -36.45 -29.90
C GLN A 169 46.53 -36.09 -29.48
N LEU A 170 45.52 -36.49 -30.24
CA LEU A 170 44.12 -36.29 -29.88
C LEU A 170 43.74 -37.01 -28.59
N HIS A 171 44.30 -38.20 -28.33
CA HIS A 171 44.10 -38.89 -27.05
C HIS A 171 44.74 -38.13 -25.89
N GLU A 172 45.94 -37.59 -26.05
CA GLU A 172 46.64 -36.82 -25.03
C GLU A 172 45.95 -35.47 -24.74
N ASP A 173 45.49 -34.78 -25.78
CA ASP A 173 44.65 -33.58 -25.67
C ASP A 173 43.34 -33.89 -24.94
N LEU A 174 42.71 -35.02 -25.24
CA LEU A 174 41.45 -35.44 -24.60
C LEU A 174 41.65 -35.88 -23.15
N ILE A 175 42.82 -36.45 -22.81
CA ILE A 175 43.22 -36.73 -21.43
C ILE A 175 43.47 -35.43 -20.67
N SER A 176 44.19 -34.47 -21.26
CA SER A 176 44.50 -33.20 -20.61
C SER A 176 43.23 -32.38 -20.33
N GLU A 177 42.35 -32.23 -21.32
CA GLU A 177 41.05 -31.56 -21.17
C GLU A 177 40.14 -32.25 -20.14
N LYS A 178 40.14 -33.60 -20.11
CA LYS A 178 39.40 -34.33 -19.07
C LYS A 178 39.96 -34.05 -17.67
N ALA A 179 41.28 -34.07 -17.51
CA ALA A 179 41.93 -33.79 -16.23
C ALA A 179 41.68 -32.35 -15.76
N SER A 180 41.79 -31.36 -16.67
CA SER A 180 41.50 -29.96 -16.38
C SER A 180 40.04 -29.75 -15.94
N ARG A 181 39.09 -30.35 -16.67
CA ARG A 181 37.66 -30.27 -16.31
C ARG A 181 37.34 -30.98 -15.00
N GLU A 182 38.00 -32.10 -14.70
CA GLU A 182 37.82 -32.81 -13.43
C GLU A 182 38.37 -32.00 -12.25
N HIS A 183 39.50 -31.33 -12.42
CA HIS A 183 40.04 -30.38 -11.43
C HIS A 183 39.08 -29.21 -11.19
N GLU A 184 38.60 -28.56 -12.25
CA GLU A 184 37.67 -27.42 -12.13
C GLU A 184 36.34 -27.84 -11.49
N CYS A 185 35.81 -29.02 -11.84
CA CYS A 185 34.62 -29.59 -11.18
C CYS A 185 34.87 -29.86 -9.70
N GLN A 186 36.08 -30.25 -9.32
CA GLN A 186 36.44 -30.50 -7.93
C GLN A 186 36.58 -29.18 -7.15
N GLU A 187 37.24 -28.16 -7.71
CA GLU A 187 37.33 -26.83 -7.10
C GLU A 187 35.94 -26.23 -6.85
N LEU A 188 35.04 -26.31 -7.84
CA LEU A 188 33.66 -25.84 -7.68
C LEU A 188 32.89 -26.63 -6.62
N ARG A 189 33.14 -27.93 -6.47
CA ARG A 189 32.55 -28.72 -5.38
C ARG A 189 33.08 -28.28 -4.03
N ASP A 190 34.37 -28.03 -3.93
CA ASP A 190 35.03 -27.60 -2.69
C ASP A 190 34.52 -26.21 -2.28
N GLU A 191 34.43 -25.26 -3.22
CA GLU A 191 33.81 -23.95 -3.00
C GLU A 191 32.35 -24.06 -2.53
N LEU A 192 31.57 -24.95 -3.13
CA LEU A 192 30.19 -25.22 -2.73
C LEU A 192 30.11 -25.81 -1.31
N THR A 193 31.05 -26.68 -0.93
CA THR A 193 31.11 -27.22 0.44
C THR A 193 31.44 -26.13 1.45
N VAL A 194 32.43 -25.28 1.17
CA VAL A 194 32.79 -24.16 2.04
C VAL A 194 31.61 -23.19 2.20
N ALA A 195 30.92 -22.84 1.11
CA ALA A 195 29.76 -21.96 1.17
C ALA A 195 28.61 -22.57 2.01
N ARG A 196 28.38 -23.89 1.91
CA ARG A 196 27.39 -24.59 2.73
C ARG A 196 27.77 -24.60 4.21
N GLU A 197 29.04 -24.81 4.53
CA GLU A 197 29.53 -24.77 5.91
C GLU A 197 29.38 -23.36 6.52
N GLN A 198 29.69 -22.31 5.75
CA GLN A 198 29.48 -20.93 6.18
C GLN A 198 28.00 -20.62 6.48
N MET A 199 27.08 -21.06 5.62
CA MET A 199 25.64 -20.92 5.87
C MET A 199 25.20 -21.64 7.14
N LEU A 200 25.67 -22.88 7.35
CA LEU A 200 25.35 -23.65 8.55
C LEU A 200 25.89 -22.97 9.82
N GLU A 201 27.11 -22.42 9.77
CA GLU A 201 27.70 -21.70 10.89
C GLU A 201 26.92 -20.42 11.21
N MET A 202 26.44 -19.69 10.19
CA MET A 202 25.57 -18.53 10.38
C MET A 202 24.24 -18.91 11.02
N ASP A 203 23.63 -20.03 10.61
CA ASP A 203 22.38 -20.51 11.20
C ASP A 203 22.56 -20.92 12.67
N ILE A 204 23.66 -21.59 13.02
CA ILE A 204 24.00 -21.92 14.41
C ILE A 204 24.13 -20.65 15.25
N ARG A 205 24.90 -19.66 14.76
CA ARG A 205 25.08 -18.38 15.46
C ARG A 205 23.76 -17.62 15.62
N ALA A 206 22.89 -17.65 14.61
CA ALA A 206 21.57 -17.01 14.70
C ALA A 206 20.70 -17.66 15.77
N ASN A 207 20.69 -18.99 15.85
CA ASN A 207 19.95 -19.75 16.87
C ASN A 207 20.53 -19.51 18.28
N GLU A 208 21.85 -19.46 18.43
CA GLU A 208 22.49 -19.09 19.70
C GLU A 208 22.08 -17.68 20.15
N ASN A 209 22.08 -16.70 19.23
CA ASN A 209 21.63 -15.34 19.52
C ASN A 209 20.14 -15.30 19.92
N GLU A 210 19.28 -16.06 19.24
CA GLU A 210 17.87 -16.17 19.58
C GLU A 210 17.66 -16.74 20.99
N GLN A 211 18.40 -17.79 21.35
CA GLN A 211 18.36 -18.37 22.70
C GLN A 211 18.82 -17.36 23.77
N GLN A 212 19.89 -16.60 23.50
CA GLN A 212 20.35 -15.56 24.41
C GLN A 212 19.27 -14.47 24.61
N LEU A 213 18.65 -14.01 23.51
CA LEU A 213 17.55 -13.04 23.59
C LEU A 213 16.36 -13.58 24.40
N LEU A 214 16.05 -14.86 24.28
CA LEU A 214 14.99 -15.51 25.05
C LEU A 214 15.29 -15.47 26.56
N ILE A 215 16.55 -15.76 26.95
CA ILE A 215 16.99 -15.68 28.35
C ILE A 215 16.88 -14.24 28.87
N TYR A 216 17.34 -13.26 28.09
CA TYR A 216 17.21 -11.85 28.46
C TYR A 216 15.75 -11.41 28.61
N ALA A 217 14.87 -11.85 27.72
CA ALA A 217 13.44 -11.56 27.80
C ALA A 217 12.81 -12.17 29.07
N GLN A 218 13.17 -13.42 29.42
CA GLN A 218 12.74 -14.05 30.66
C GLN A 218 13.20 -13.28 31.91
N HIS A 219 14.46 -12.85 31.94
CA HIS A 219 14.99 -12.05 33.05
C HIS A 219 14.27 -10.69 33.18
N ALA A 220 14.01 -10.01 32.06
CA ALA A 220 13.26 -8.75 32.07
C ALA A 220 11.83 -8.95 32.59
N GLN A 221 11.16 -10.03 32.18
CA GLN A 221 9.82 -10.35 32.66
C GLN A 221 9.79 -10.64 34.17
N GLN A 222 10.79 -11.35 34.70
CA GLN A 222 10.92 -11.59 36.14
C GLN A 222 11.12 -10.28 36.92
N GLN A 223 11.97 -9.38 36.42
CA GLN A 223 12.16 -8.06 37.04
C GLN A 223 10.87 -7.24 37.05
N GLN A 224 10.11 -7.28 35.96
CA GLN A 224 8.81 -6.59 35.87
C GLN A 224 7.83 -7.13 36.92
N GLN A 225 7.73 -8.45 37.07
CA GLN A 225 6.88 -9.08 38.09
C GLN A 225 7.28 -8.67 39.51
N GLN A 226 8.59 -8.60 39.80
CA GLN A 226 9.10 -8.13 41.09
C GLN A 226 8.72 -6.67 41.36
N LEU A 227 8.86 -5.80 40.37
CA LEU A 227 8.48 -4.38 40.50
C LEU A 227 6.97 -4.23 40.74
N GLU A 228 6.13 -4.98 40.03
CA GLU A 228 4.69 -5.00 40.26
C GLU A 228 4.33 -5.49 41.68
N GLN A 229 5.03 -6.51 42.18
CA GLN A 229 4.84 -7.00 43.53
C GLN A 229 5.20 -5.92 44.56
N GLN A 230 6.33 -5.23 44.40
CA GLN A 230 6.72 -4.11 45.25
C GLN A 230 5.73 -2.94 45.17
N GLN A 231 5.13 -2.68 44.01
CA GLN A 231 4.08 -1.67 43.87
C GLN A 231 2.80 -2.09 44.60
N ARG A 232 2.38 -3.36 44.47
CA ARG A 232 1.23 -3.92 45.20
C ARG A 232 1.42 -3.84 46.71
N GLU A 233 2.60 -4.19 47.22
CA GLU A 233 2.93 -4.09 48.64
C GLU A 233 2.90 -2.63 49.13
N ARG A 234 3.50 -1.70 48.36
CA ARG A 234 3.41 -0.26 48.67
C ARG A 234 1.97 0.24 48.68
N HIS A 235 1.15 -0.18 47.72
CA HIS A 235 -0.26 0.18 47.67
C HIS A 235 -1.02 -0.38 48.88
N TYR A 236 -0.77 -1.63 49.26
CA TYR A 236 -1.35 -2.25 50.45
C TYR A 236 -0.98 -1.50 51.74
N HIS A 237 0.29 -1.14 51.91
CA HIS A 237 0.75 -0.36 53.06
C HIS A 237 0.13 1.06 53.10
N LEU A 238 -0.01 1.73 51.95
CA LEU A 238 -0.63 3.05 51.86
C LEU A 238 -2.14 2.99 52.19
N HIS A 239 -2.84 1.97 51.70
CA HIS A 239 -4.25 1.72 52.01
C HIS A 239 -4.45 1.43 53.51
N HIS A 240 -3.59 0.62 54.13
CA HIS A 240 -3.68 0.39 55.58
C HIS A 240 -3.37 1.62 56.43
N ARG A 241 -2.46 2.49 55.98
CA ARG A 241 -2.15 3.76 56.67
C ARG A 241 -3.34 4.72 56.63
N THR A 242 -3.98 4.87 55.47
CA THR A 242 -5.15 5.73 55.28
C THR A 242 -6.38 5.21 56.05
N VAL A 243 -6.65 3.91 56.05
CA VAL A 243 -7.72 3.30 56.86
C VAL A 243 -7.44 3.43 58.38
N GLY A 244 -6.16 3.38 58.79
CA GLY A 244 -5.75 3.66 60.18
C GLY A 244 -6.03 5.11 60.61
N ASP A 245 -5.74 6.07 59.73
CA ASP A 245 -6.03 7.50 59.97
C ASP A 245 -7.54 7.81 59.94
N GLU A 246 -8.33 7.12 59.09
CA GLU A 246 -9.80 7.22 59.07
C GLU A 246 -10.46 6.54 60.29
N GLY A 247 -9.90 5.43 60.77
CA GLY A 247 -10.33 4.77 62.01
C GLY A 247 -10.14 5.66 63.25
N GLY A 248 -9.05 6.43 63.29
CA GLY A 248 -8.79 7.45 64.30
C GLY A 248 -9.78 8.63 64.25
N ARG A 249 -10.20 9.07 63.05
CA ARG A 249 -11.22 10.12 62.89
C ARG A 249 -12.64 9.63 63.23
N ARG A 250 -12.97 8.36 62.96
CA ARG A 250 -14.30 7.80 63.29
C ARG A 250 -14.54 7.60 64.79
N GLN A 251 -13.50 7.41 65.61
CA GLN A 251 -13.65 7.30 67.07
C GLN A 251 -13.99 8.63 67.77
N GLN A 252 -13.80 9.79 67.13
CA GLN A 252 -14.19 11.09 67.69
C GLN A 252 -15.62 11.54 67.35
N GLN A 253 -16.33 10.85 66.44
CA GLN A 253 -17.69 11.24 66.02
C GLN A 253 -18.82 10.34 66.54
N GLN A 254 -18.54 9.30 67.34
CA GLN A 254 -19.58 8.45 67.93
C GLN A 254 -19.89 8.80 69.39
N HIS A 255 -20.49 9.98 69.59
CA HIS A 255 -21.30 10.31 70.76
C HIS A 255 -22.65 10.86 70.27
N ASN A 256 -23.49 9.98 69.70
CA ASN A 256 -24.95 10.08 69.65
C ASN A 256 -25.52 8.84 68.91
N GLN A 257 -26.42 8.11 69.59
CA GLN A 257 -27.20 6.96 69.10
C GLN A 257 -28.54 7.42 68.44
N PRO A 258 -29.47 6.56 67.91
CA PRO A 258 -29.52 5.07 67.86
C PRO A 258 -29.98 4.40 66.52
N GLN A 259 -29.80 3.06 66.47
CA GLN A 259 -30.62 1.94 65.91
C GLN A 259 -31.13 1.94 64.44
N GLN A 260 -30.83 0.86 63.67
CA GLN A 260 -31.74 -0.25 63.28
C GLN A 260 -31.24 -1.11 62.08
N SER A 261 -31.40 -2.44 62.24
CA SER A 261 -31.85 -3.46 61.28
C SER A 261 -31.10 -3.80 59.97
N GLY A 262 -30.43 -4.97 60.00
CA GLY A 262 -30.53 -6.13 59.08
C GLY A 262 -30.54 -5.98 57.55
N THR A 263 -29.68 -6.73 56.84
CA THR A 263 -30.09 -7.87 55.97
C THR A 263 -28.90 -8.62 55.37
N LEU A 264 -29.06 -9.95 55.26
CA LEU A 264 -28.16 -10.93 54.63
C LEU A 264 -28.18 -10.81 53.10
N PHE A 265 -27.07 -11.10 52.43
CA PHE A 265 -27.09 -11.94 51.22
C PHE A 265 -25.72 -12.60 50.98
N THR A 266 -25.75 -13.93 50.94
CA THR A 266 -24.72 -14.86 50.48
C THR A 266 -24.72 -14.93 48.96
N GLN A 267 -23.56 -15.20 48.34
CA GLN A 267 -23.40 -16.34 47.43
C GLN A 267 -21.94 -16.55 46.95
N ASN A 268 -21.63 -17.83 46.80
CA ASN A 268 -20.38 -18.46 46.44
C ASN A 268 -20.02 -18.31 44.95
N ALA A 269 -18.74 -18.42 44.61
CA ALA A 269 -18.28 -19.29 43.50
C ALA A 269 -16.78 -19.61 43.68
N GLY A 270 -16.46 -20.91 43.62
CA GLY A 270 -15.11 -21.46 43.75
C GLY A 270 -14.29 -21.44 42.45
N PRO A 271 -13.08 -22.04 42.48
CA PRO A 271 -12.06 -21.95 41.45
C PRO A 271 -12.04 -23.18 40.52
N ASP A 272 -11.58 -23.04 39.27
CA ASP A 272 -10.80 -24.09 38.58
C ASP A 272 -10.18 -23.65 37.22
N GLN A 273 -8.86 -23.86 37.15
CA GLN A 273 -8.03 -24.51 36.12
C GLN A 273 -8.19 -24.29 34.59
N LEU A 274 -7.02 -23.97 33.99
CA LEU A 274 -6.37 -24.51 32.77
C LEU A 274 -7.21 -24.75 31.51
N SER A 275 -6.87 -24.06 30.41
CA SER A 275 -6.33 -24.68 29.17
C SER A 275 -5.96 -23.64 28.09
N SER A 276 -4.85 -23.90 27.39
CA SER A 276 -4.49 -23.33 26.08
C SER A 276 -5.30 -24.06 24.99
N PRO A 277 -5.54 -23.46 23.80
CA PRO A 277 -4.65 -23.82 22.68
C PRO A 277 -4.39 -22.72 21.62
N ASN A 278 -3.25 -22.89 20.95
CA ASN A 278 -2.89 -22.31 19.66
C ASN A 278 -3.95 -22.53 18.56
N THR A 279 -4.16 -21.53 17.70
CA THR A 279 -4.34 -21.76 16.26
C THR A 279 -3.86 -20.55 15.45
N ALA A 280 -2.90 -20.80 14.57
CA ALA A 280 -2.38 -19.86 13.59
C ALA A 280 -3.49 -19.41 12.60
N ARG A 281 -3.58 -18.11 12.34
CA ARG A 281 -4.38 -17.55 11.23
C ARG A 281 -3.49 -17.15 10.07
N SER A 282 -3.89 -17.62 8.89
CA SER A 282 -3.25 -17.42 7.59
C SER A 282 -3.43 -15.97 7.06
N PRO A 283 -2.44 -15.39 6.35
CA PRO A 283 -2.42 -13.98 5.89
C PRO A 283 -3.36 -13.65 4.70
N ARG A 284 -4.32 -14.50 4.35
CA ARG A 284 -5.18 -14.33 3.15
C ARG A 284 -6.54 -13.67 3.36
N GLN A 285 -6.92 -13.32 4.60
CA GLN A 285 -8.22 -12.69 4.89
C GLN A 285 -8.14 -11.18 5.20
N GLN A 286 -6.95 -10.57 5.15
CA GLN A 286 -6.78 -9.13 5.40
C GLN A 286 -6.85 -8.27 4.15
N GLN A 287 -6.95 -8.87 2.95
CA GLN A 287 -6.87 -8.16 1.67
C GLN A 287 -8.23 -7.82 1.06
N GLN A 288 -9.35 -8.35 1.59
CA GLN A 288 -10.70 -8.08 1.07
C GLN A 288 -11.50 -7.02 1.85
N THR A 289 -10.99 -6.53 2.98
CA THR A 289 -11.68 -5.50 3.79
C THR A 289 -11.21 -4.07 3.51
N LEU A 290 -10.26 -3.86 2.60
CA LEU A 290 -9.70 -2.53 2.28
C LEU A 290 -10.27 -1.85 1.02
N GLU A 291 -11.12 -2.53 0.24
CA GLU A 291 -11.67 -1.98 -1.02
C GLU A 291 -13.09 -1.39 -0.91
N GLN A 292 -13.78 -1.51 0.23
CA GLN A 292 -15.14 -0.95 0.39
C GLN A 292 -15.23 0.41 1.10
N GLN A 293 -14.12 1.10 1.35
CA GLN A 293 -14.12 2.42 2.00
C GLN A 293 -13.39 3.49 1.17
N LYS A 294 -13.87 3.75 -0.05
CA LYS A 294 -13.55 5.00 -0.77
C LYS A 294 -14.75 5.53 -1.54
N SER A 295 -15.65 6.16 -0.80
CA SER A 295 -16.52 7.24 -1.25
C SER A 295 -17.09 7.93 -0.02
N VAL A 296 -16.23 8.66 0.69
CA VAL A 296 -16.75 9.70 1.59
C VAL A 296 -17.06 10.87 0.69
N ASP A 297 -18.34 10.94 0.32
CA ASP A 297 -18.95 12.12 -0.27
C ASP A 297 -18.78 13.27 0.73
N VAL A 298 -17.99 14.28 0.37
CA VAL A 298 -17.81 15.47 1.20
C VAL A 298 -19.05 16.33 0.97
N GLY A 299 -20.11 16.03 1.72
CA GLY A 299 -21.26 16.91 1.83
C GLY A 299 -20.78 18.27 2.34
N GLU A 300 -21.20 19.34 1.66
CA GLU A 300 -21.08 20.73 2.12
C GLU A 300 -21.72 20.86 3.51
N VAL A 301 -20.90 20.77 4.56
CA VAL A 301 -21.28 21.22 5.88
C VAL A 301 -20.87 22.69 5.95
N HIS A 302 -21.83 23.57 5.69
CA HIS A 302 -21.68 24.99 6.00
C HIS A 302 -21.63 25.15 7.52
N VAL A 303 -20.41 25.21 8.06
CA VAL A 303 -20.17 25.46 9.48
C VAL A 303 -20.20 26.97 9.69
N ASP A 304 -21.37 27.49 10.02
CA ASP A 304 -21.50 28.82 10.64
C ASP A 304 -20.91 28.77 12.05
N CYS A 305 -19.64 29.18 12.22
CA CYS A 305 -19.13 29.55 13.54
C CYS A 305 -17.87 30.45 13.49
N CYS A 306 -17.94 31.52 14.30
CA CYS A 306 -16.92 32.52 14.68
C CYS A 306 -16.85 33.83 13.85
N PRO A 307 -17.06 35.03 14.46
CA PRO A 307 -16.91 36.32 13.79
C PRO A 307 -15.44 36.76 13.59
N ASP A 308 -14.47 35.98 14.05
CA ASP A 308 -13.06 36.36 13.95
C ASP A 308 -12.52 36.18 12.53
N ALA A 309 -12.34 37.31 11.83
CA ALA A 309 -11.77 37.39 10.49
C ALA A 309 -10.42 36.66 10.33
N LYS A 310 -9.68 36.44 11.43
CA LYS A 310 -8.42 35.68 11.42
C LYS A 310 -8.65 34.18 11.28
N CYS A 311 -9.68 33.64 11.94
CA CYS A 311 -10.05 32.23 11.86
C CYS A 311 -10.58 31.89 10.46
N GLN A 312 -11.48 32.72 9.92
CA GLN A 312 -12.02 32.55 8.56
C GLN A 312 -10.92 32.59 7.48
N ARG A 313 -9.93 33.49 7.59
CA ARG A 313 -8.78 33.52 6.66
C ARG A 313 -7.91 32.27 6.73
N LEU A 314 -7.70 31.71 7.92
CA LEU A 314 -6.92 30.49 8.11
C LEU A 314 -7.66 29.27 7.53
N THR A 315 -8.98 29.18 7.73
CA THR A 315 -9.81 28.12 7.15
C THR A 315 -9.73 28.14 5.61
N ILE A 316 -9.93 29.30 4.99
CA ILE A 316 -9.81 29.45 3.52
C ILE A 316 -8.42 29.05 3.01
N GLU A 317 -7.35 29.41 3.72
CA GLU A 317 -6.00 29.04 3.30
C GLU A 317 -5.73 27.53 3.46
N LEU A 318 -6.22 26.91 4.53
CA LEU A 318 -6.13 25.46 4.73
C LEU A 318 -6.93 24.69 3.68
N GLU A 319 -8.14 25.15 3.34
CA GLU A 319 -8.96 24.59 2.27
C GLU A 319 -8.26 24.67 0.91
N ARG A 320 -7.64 25.82 0.59
CA ARG A 320 -6.84 25.96 -0.64
C ARG A 320 -5.62 25.03 -0.65
N ARG A 321 -4.94 24.86 0.48
CA ARG A 321 -3.81 23.92 0.60
C ARG A 321 -4.27 22.48 0.42
N LEU A 322 -5.41 22.10 1.01
CA LEU A 322 -6.00 20.79 0.84
C LEU A 322 -6.39 20.54 -0.62
N HIS A 323 -7.05 21.51 -1.26
CA HIS A 323 -7.44 21.42 -2.66
C HIS A 323 -6.21 21.29 -3.59
N ARG A 324 -5.15 22.10 -3.37
CA ARG A 324 -3.88 21.97 -4.10
C ARG A 324 -3.27 20.58 -3.94
N SER A 325 -3.25 20.06 -2.72
CA SER A 325 -2.72 18.71 -2.43
C SER A 325 -3.57 17.60 -3.06
N MET A 326 -4.90 17.73 -3.06
CA MET A 326 -5.80 16.78 -3.70
C MET A 326 -5.62 16.75 -5.23
N ASN A 327 -5.47 17.91 -5.87
CA ASN A 327 -5.25 18.00 -7.30
C ASN A 327 -3.91 17.40 -7.71
N GLU A 328 -2.85 17.67 -6.95
CA GLU A 328 -1.53 17.07 -7.19
C GLU A 328 -1.56 15.54 -6.99
N ARG A 329 -2.28 15.05 -5.96
CA ARG A 329 -2.49 13.62 -5.75
C ARG A 329 -3.23 12.98 -6.93
N ALA A 330 -4.27 13.62 -7.45
CA ALA A 330 -5.02 13.12 -8.60
C ALA A 330 -4.13 13.04 -9.86
N ARG A 331 -3.33 14.09 -10.10
CA ARG A 331 -2.38 14.14 -11.23
C ARG A 331 -1.30 13.07 -11.14
N LEU A 332 -0.70 12.88 -9.97
CA LEU A 332 0.30 11.83 -9.75
C LEU A 332 -0.32 10.44 -9.89
N GLN A 333 -1.57 10.26 -9.44
CA GLN A 333 -2.28 9.00 -9.60
C GLN A 333 -2.56 8.67 -11.07
N GLU A 334 -2.95 9.67 -11.89
CA GLU A 334 -3.11 9.52 -13.33
C GLU A 334 -1.79 9.15 -14.02
N LEU A 335 -0.70 9.84 -13.69
CA LEU A 335 0.63 9.56 -14.23
C LEU A 335 1.10 8.14 -13.84
N LEU A 336 0.82 7.68 -12.63
CA LEU A 336 1.14 6.31 -12.21
C LEU A 336 0.37 5.26 -13.02
N VAL A 337 -0.91 5.51 -13.31
CA VAL A 337 -1.71 4.61 -14.16
C VAL A 337 -1.14 4.59 -15.58
N GLU A 338 -0.79 5.74 -16.14
CA GLU A 338 -0.19 5.85 -17.48
C GLU A 338 1.17 5.15 -17.56
N GLN A 339 2.03 5.30 -16.55
CA GLN A 339 3.32 4.62 -16.52
C GLN A 339 3.15 3.09 -16.37
N ARG A 340 2.18 2.65 -15.57
CA ARG A 340 1.84 1.22 -15.46
C ARG A 340 1.35 0.66 -16.79
N SER A 341 0.49 1.36 -17.52
CA SER A 341 0.00 0.91 -18.83
C SER A 341 1.14 0.82 -19.85
N LYS A 342 2.08 1.78 -19.84
CA LYS A 342 3.29 1.73 -20.68
C LYS A 342 4.18 0.54 -20.34
N CYS A 343 4.42 0.27 -19.06
CA CYS A 343 5.18 -0.91 -18.65
C CYS A 343 4.53 -2.21 -19.11
N THR A 344 3.20 -2.34 -18.98
CA THR A 344 2.48 -3.54 -19.47
C THR A 344 2.53 -3.68 -20.98
N GLN A 345 2.47 -2.57 -21.72
CA GLN A 345 2.59 -2.61 -23.18
C GLN A 345 4.00 -3.03 -23.61
N MET A 346 5.05 -2.40 -23.07
CA MET A 346 6.45 -2.77 -23.38
C MET A 346 6.75 -4.22 -23.01
N GLN A 347 6.18 -4.74 -21.92
CA GLN A 347 6.30 -6.15 -21.57
C GLN A 347 5.68 -7.05 -22.65
N SER A 348 4.49 -6.72 -23.14
CA SER A 348 3.84 -7.49 -24.22
C SER A 348 4.62 -7.44 -25.54
N GLU A 349 5.22 -6.30 -25.88
CA GLU A 349 6.07 -6.15 -27.06
C GLU A 349 7.36 -6.97 -26.93
N LEU A 350 7.93 -7.04 -25.72
CA LEU A 350 9.09 -7.88 -25.45
C LEU A 350 8.75 -9.37 -25.55
N ASP A 351 7.64 -9.81 -24.95
CA ASP A 351 7.20 -11.21 -24.96
C ASP A 351 6.91 -11.69 -26.41
N THR A 352 6.28 -10.83 -27.21
CA THR A 352 6.02 -11.11 -28.63
C THR A 352 7.31 -11.17 -29.45
N SER A 353 8.25 -10.25 -29.22
CA SER A 353 9.57 -10.27 -29.87
C SER A 353 10.37 -11.53 -29.50
N GLU A 354 10.35 -11.94 -28.23
CA GLU A 354 11.00 -13.17 -27.76
C GLU A 354 10.39 -14.42 -28.43
N ALA A 355 9.05 -14.47 -28.54
CA ALA A 355 8.37 -15.55 -29.23
C ALA A 355 8.77 -15.64 -30.72
N VAL A 356 8.83 -14.50 -31.42
CA VAL A 356 9.26 -14.44 -32.82
C VAL A 356 10.71 -14.90 -32.98
N GLN A 357 11.62 -14.49 -32.07
CA GLN A 357 13.01 -14.96 -32.10
C GLN A 357 13.12 -16.48 -31.87
N LYS A 358 12.36 -17.02 -30.92
CA LYS A 358 12.30 -18.48 -30.67
C LYS A 358 11.82 -19.23 -31.91
N ASP A 359 10.81 -18.72 -32.59
CA ASP A 359 10.30 -19.32 -33.82
C ASP A 359 11.33 -19.24 -34.97
N PHE A 360 12.06 -18.13 -35.11
CA PHE A 360 13.13 -18.00 -36.09
C PHE A 360 14.27 -19.01 -35.84
N VAL A 361 14.66 -19.21 -34.59
CA VAL A 361 15.66 -20.22 -34.21
C VAL A 361 15.14 -21.62 -34.55
N ARG A 362 13.88 -21.95 -34.21
CA ARG A 362 13.29 -23.26 -34.52
C ARG A 362 13.21 -23.52 -36.03
N LEU A 363 12.79 -22.52 -36.80
CA LEU A 363 12.71 -22.58 -38.26
C LEU A 363 14.09 -22.76 -38.89
N SER A 364 15.10 -22.01 -38.42
CA SER A 364 16.46 -22.12 -38.95
C SER A 364 17.11 -23.47 -38.63
N GLN A 365 16.90 -24.03 -37.43
CA GLN A 365 17.32 -25.38 -37.07
C GLN A 365 16.64 -26.44 -37.94
N ASN A 366 15.31 -26.34 -38.13
CA ASN A 366 14.58 -27.27 -38.99
C ASN A 366 15.09 -27.22 -40.43
N LEU A 367 15.38 -26.02 -40.96
CA LEU A 367 15.95 -25.86 -42.29
C LEU A 367 17.34 -26.49 -42.38
N GLN A 368 18.21 -26.28 -41.38
CA GLN A 368 19.54 -26.92 -41.33
C GLN A 368 19.45 -28.44 -41.34
N VAL A 369 18.51 -29.02 -40.60
CA VAL A 369 18.26 -30.47 -40.59
C VAL A 369 17.80 -30.96 -41.97
N GLU A 370 16.87 -30.26 -42.62
CA GLU A 370 16.41 -30.62 -43.97
C GLU A 370 17.53 -30.51 -45.01
N LEU A 371 18.37 -29.47 -44.94
CA LEU A 371 19.53 -29.33 -45.83
C LEU A 371 20.56 -30.44 -45.62
N GLU A 372 20.79 -30.86 -44.37
CA GLU A 372 21.71 -31.96 -44.07
C GLU A 372 21.16 -33.32 -44.51
N LYS A 373 19.85 -33.55 -44.40
CA LYS A 373 19.19 -34.73 -45.00
C LYS A 373 19.39 -34.77 -46.52
N ILE A 374 19.29 -33.62 -47.19
CA ILE A 374 19.54 -33.52 -48.63
C ILE A 374 21.00 -33.87 -48.94
N ARG A 375 21.98 -33.28 -48.23
CA ARG A 375 23.41 -33.62 -48.40
C ARG A 375 23.68 -35.11 -48.20
N GLN A 376 23.12 -35.72 -47.15
CA GLN A 376 23.28 -37.15 -46.90
C GLN A 376 22.67 -38.00 -48.01
N SER A 377 21.53 -37.59 -48.58
CA SER A 377 20.90 -38.25 -49.72
C SER A 377 21.68 -38.11 -51.03
N GLU A 378 22.53 -37.09 -51.15
CA GLU A 378 23.43 -36.88 -52.30
C GLU A 378 24.75 -37.68 -52.18
N CYS A 379 25.10 -38.14 -50.97
CA CYS A 379 26.29 -38.96 -50.70
C CYS A 379 26.04 -40.48 -50.78
N GLU A 380 24.79 -40.96 -50.85
CA GLU A 380 24.51 -42.37 -51.15
C GLU A 380 24.85 -42.68 -52.62
N VAL A 381 25.67 -43.71 -52.86
CA VAL A 381 25.97 -44.23 -54.21
C VAL A 381 24.66 -44.64 -54.86
N ARG A 382 24.12 -43.77 -55.72
CA ARG A 382 22.79 -43.91 -56.31
C ARG A 382 22.67 -45.13 -57.22
N TRP A 383 23.73 -45.50 -57.94
CA TRP A 383 23.67 -46.59 -58.92
C TRP A 383 24.05 -47.94 -58.30
N GLN A 384 23.07 -48.84 -58.24
CA GLN A 384 23.28 -50.21 -57.77
C GLN A 384 23.72 -51.12 -58.95
N ASP A 385 24.72 -51.97 -58.74
CA ASP A 385 25.20 -52.93 -59.73
C ASP A 385 24.33 -54.21 -59.71
N GLU A 386 24.03 -54.77 -60.88
CA GLU A 386 23.18 -55.96 -61.03
C GLU A 386 23.76 -57.20 -60.33
N ARG A 387 25.06 -57.21 -60.01
CA ARG A 387 25.73 -58.32 -59.31
C ARG A 387 25.49 -58.33 -57.80
N ASP A 388 25.14 -57.19 -57.21
CA ASP A 388 25.07 -57.03 -55.75
C ASP A 388 23.63 -57.13 -55.21
N PHE A 389 22.62 -57.16 -56.09
CA PHE A 389 21.20 -57.14 -55.72
C PHE A 389 20.40 -58.17 -56.51
N ASP A 390 19.96 -59.23 -55.82
CA ASP A 390 19.17 -60.33 -56.36
C ASP A 390 17.66 -60.17 -56.12
N ARG A 391 17.21 -59.07 -55.50
CA ARG A 391 15.80 -58.80 -55.17
C ARG A 391 15.38 -57.38 -55.55
N CYS A 392 14.14 -57.24 -56.01
CA CYS A 392 13.54 -55.96 -56.36
C CYS A 392 13.42 -55.03 -55.14
N ASN A 393 13.88 -53.78 -55.23
CA ASN A 393 13.82 -52.79 -54.14
C ASN A 393 12.39 -52.32 -53.74
N ASP A 394 11.35 -52.71 -54.48
CA ASP A 394 9.95 -52.31 -54.22
C ASP A 394 9.12 -53.50 -53.74
N CYS A 395 8.97 -54.54 -54.57
CA CYS A 395 8.15 -55.71 -54.24
C CYS A 395 8.94 -56.89 -53.62
N SER A 396 10.25 -56.74 -53.42
CA SER A 396 11.13 -57.76 -52.80
C SER A 396 11.14 -59.14 -53.49
N LYS A 397 10.64 -59.23 -54.74
CA LYS A 397 10.70 -60.44 -55.56
C LYS A 397 12.13 -60.71 -56.03
N GLU A 398 12.54 -61.97 -56.00
CA GLU A 398 13.82 -62.42 -56.54
C GLU A 398 13.90 -62.16 -58.06
N LEU A 399 15.02 -61.58 -58.50
CA LEU A 399 15.32 -61.17 -59.87
C LEU A 399 16.00 -62.29 -60.67
N VAL A 400 15.95 -63.54 -60.17
CA VAL A 400 16.66 -64.71 -60.72
C VAL A 400 16.19 -65.09 -62.14
N SER A 401 15.02 -64.61 -62.58
CA SER A 401 14.43 -64.93 -63.90
C SER A 401 14.61 -63.86 -64.99
N GLY A 402 15.43 -62.82 -64.77
CA GLY A 402 15.77 -61.82 -65.79
C GLY A 402 16.60 -60.66 -65.24
N PRO A 403 17.33 -59.89 -66.08
CA PRO A 403 18.17 -58.79 -65.59
C PRO A 403 17.33 -57.77 -64.84
N GLY A 404 17.75 -57.44 -63.61
CA GLY A 404 17.16 -56.35 -62.84
C GLY A 404 17.33 -55.03 -63.58
N VAL A 405 16.34 -54.14 -63.52
CA VAL A 405 16.35 -52.87 -64.25
C VAL A 405 16.54 -51.73 -63.25
N ASN A 406 17.59 -50.92 -63.44
CA ASN A 406 17.79 -49.72 -62.64
C ASN A 406 16.76 -48.63 -62.97
N CYS A 407 16.24 -48.00 -61.92
CA CYS A 407 15.49 -46.75 -62.06
C CYS A 407 16.42 -45.64 -62.54
N ARG A 408 16.07 -44.96 -63.65
CA ARG A 408 16.88 -43.88 -64.23
C ARG A 408 16.89 -42.58 -63.40
N HIS A 409 16.15 -42.52 -62.30
CA HIS A 409 16.13 -41.37 -61.37
C HIS A 409 16.92 -41.63 -60.08
N CYS A 410 16.63 -42.72 -59.37
CA CYS A 410 17.28 -43.04 -58.09
C CYS A 410 18.40 -44.08 -58.19
N GLY A 411 18.57 -44.73 -59.35
CA GLY A 411 19.65 -45.69 -59.65
C GLY A 411 19.54 -47.07 -58.99
N LYS A 412 18.51 -47.31 -58.16
CA LYS A 412 18.24 -48.62 -57.52
C LYS A 412 17.66 -49.65 -58.50
N ILE A 413 17.86 -50.94 -58.23
CA ILE A 413 17.43 -52.06 -59.10
C ILE A 413 16.00 -52.53 -58.76
N PHE A 414 15.17 -52.74 -59.77
CA PHE A 414 13.79 -53.20 -59.63
C PHE A 414 13.47 -54.28 -60.67
N CYS A 415 12.37 -55.02 -60.47
CA CYS A 415 11.83 -55.91 -61.50
C CYS A 415 11.15 -55.09 -62.61
N SER A 416 11.02 -55.67 -63.80
CA SER A 416 10.42 -55.03 -64.98
C SER A 416 9.00 -54.50 -64.75
N ALA A 417 8.22 -55.14 -63.87
CA ALA A 417 6.89 -54.67 -63.49
C ALA A 417 6.94 -53.38 -62.64
N CYS A 418 7.91 -53.27 -61.73
CA CYS A 418 8.06 -52.11 -60.85
C CYS A 418 8.74 -50.90 -61.54
N THR A 419 9.30 -51.09 -62.74
CA THR A 419 9.87 -50.03 -63.61
C THR A 419 9.11 -49.87 -64.94
N ALA A 420 7.89 -50.39 -65.03
CA ALA A 420 7.07 -50.31 -66.24
C ALA A 420 6.69 -48.86 -66.62
N ASN A 421 6.71 -47.95 -65.66
CA ASN A 421 6.35 -46.55 -65.86
C ASN A 421 7.55 -45.73 -66.37
N ASN A 422 7.28 -44.83 -67.31
CA ASN A 422 8.30 -43.98 -67.92
C ASN A 422 8.01 -42.51 -67.66
N VAL A 423 9.05 -41.73 -67.42
CA VAL A 423 8.99 -40.26 -67.37
C VAL A 423 9.77 -39.67 -68.53
N LEU A 424 9.29 -38.56 -69.10
CA LEU A 424 10.01 -37.86 -70.16
C LEU A 424 11.15 -37.05 -69.54
N SER A 425 12.36 -37.16 -70.09
CA SER A 425 13.53 -36.47 -69.53
C SER A 425 14.46 -35.93 -70.62
N GLY A 426 15.16 -34.84 -70.28
CA GLY A 426 16.09 -34.12 -71.15
C GLY A 426 15.44 -33.24 -72.23
N PRO A 427 16.22 -32.44 -72.96
CA PRO A 427 15.72 -31.50 -73.98
C PRO A 427 14.91 -32.16 -75.11
N ALA A 428 15.21 -33.43 -75.39
CA ALA A 428 14.55 -34.22 -76.44
C ALA A 428 13.34 -35.03 -75.94
N LYS A 429 12.90 -34.83 -74.68
CA LYS A 429 11.74 -35.51 -74.06
C LYS A 429 11.73 -37.03 -74.29
N ARG A 430 12.84 -37.69 -73.97
CA ARG A 430 12.95 -39.14 -74.18
C ARG A 430 12.30 -39.89 -73.00
N PRO A 431 11.56 -40.99 -73.25
CA PRO A 431 11.01 -41.79 -72.17
C PRO A 431 12.14 -42.53 -71.44
N MET A 432 12.15 -42.42 -70.11
CA MET A 432 13.09 -43.11 -69.24
C MET A 432 12.35 -43.92 -68.17
N PRO A 433 12.67 -45.22 -68.00
CA PRO A 433 12.01 -46.06 -67.00
C PRO A 433 12.43 -45.66 -65.59
N VAL A 434 11.45 -45.53 -64.71
CA VAL A 434 11.64 -45.17 -63.30
C VAL A 434 10.77 -46.04 -62.42
N CYS A 435 11.17 -46.22 -61.15
CA CYS A 435 10.32 -46.93 -60.20
C CYS A 435 9.04 -46.15 -59.89
N VAL A 436 8.02 -46.84 -59.38
CA VAL A 436 6.70 -46.27 -59.07
C VAL A 436 6.79 -44.99 -58.22
N LEU A 437 7.62 -44.99 -57.17
CA LEU A 437 7.80 -43.81 -56.31
C LEU A 437 8.38 -42.61 -57.09
N CYS A 438 9.42 -42.86 -57.89
CA CYS A 438 10.06 -41.81 -58.69
C CYS A 438 9.15 -41.30 -59.81
N HIS A 439 8.31 -42.16 -60.38
CA HIS A 439 7.29 -41.75 -61.34
C HIS A 439 6.33 -40.75 -60.70
N THR A 440 5.79 -41.03 -59.51
CA THR A 440 4.89 -40.12 -58.80
C THR A 440 5.56 -38.78 -58.45
N LEU A 441 6.82 -38.80 -57.98
CA LEU A 441 7.56 -37.58 -57.61
C LEU A 441 7.90 -36.69 -58.80
N LEU A 442 8.19 -37.27 -59.96
CA LEU A 442 8.62 -36.53 -61.16
C LEU A 442 7.45 -36.09 -62.03
N SER A 443 6.36 -36.86 -62.08
CA SER A 443 5.14 -36.48 -62.80
C SER A 443 4.50 -35.24 -62.17
N ASN A 444 4.47 -35.16 -60.83
CA ASN A 444 3.88 -34.04 -60.10
C ASN A 444 4.72 -32.74 -60.15
N LYS A 445 5.99 -32.80 -60.58
CA LYS A 445 6.85 -31.62 -60.73
C LYS A 445 6.54 -30.81 -61.99
N GLU A 446 6.00 -31.43 -63.04
CA GLU A 446 5.58 -30.71 -64.25
C GLU A 446 4.31 -29.88 -64.00
N ASP A 447 3.39 -30.35 -63.15
CA ASP A 447 2.18 -29.61 -62.77
C ASP A 447 2.48 -28.42 -61.83
N SER A 448 3.46 -28.56 -60.92
CA SER A 448 3.87 -27.49 -59.98
C SER A 448 4.47 -26.24 -60.64
N LEU A 449 5.00 -26.36 -61.86
CA LEU A 449 5.56 -25.21 -62.60
C LEU A 449 4.45 -24.36 -63.25
N VAL A 450 3.31 -24.96 -63.58
CA VAL A 450 2.13 -24.24 -64.09
C VAL A 450 1.46 -23.46 -62.96
N ASP A 451 1.39 -24.01 -61.75
CA ASP A 451 0.85 -23.31 -60.58
C ASP A 451 1.73 -22.14 -60.10
N ARG A 452 3.06 -22.26 -60.19
CA ARG A 452 3.98 -21.15 -59.83
C ARG A 452 3.94 -19.97 -60.80
N LEU A 453 3.53 -20.17 -62.04
CA LEU A 453 3.32 -19.09 -63.02
C LEU A 453 1.95 -18.42 -62.88
N ASN A 454 0.98 -19.06 -62.21
CA ASN A 454 -0.34 -18.46 -61.94
C ASN A 454 -0.37 -17.63 -60.64
N ILE A 455 0.48 -17.92 -59.65
CA ILE A 455 0.54 -17.16 -58.39
C ILE A 455 1.12 -15.74 -58.58
N SER A 456 1.99 -15.53 -59.58
CA SER A 456 2.57 -14.21 -59.88
C SER A 456 1.61 -13.22 -60.55
N ASN A 457 0.45 -13.68 -61.06
CA ASN A 457 -0.59 -12.81 -61.60
C ASN A 457 -1.67 -12.43 -60.57
N GLY A 458 -1.84 -13.19 -59.47
CA GLY A 458 -2.84 -12.90 -58.44
C GLY A 458 -2.48 -11.73 -57.49
N GLY A 459 -1.19 -11.41 -57.35
CA GLY A 459 -0.73 -10.36 -56.43
C GLY A 459 -0.87 -8.91 -56.94
N ARG A 460 -1.21 -8.70 -58.22
CA ARG A 460 -1.39 -7.35 -58.79
C ARG A 460 -2.79 -6.78 -58.58
N ASP A 461 -3.81 -7.64 -58.46
CA ASP A 461 -5.20 -7.20 -58.34
C ASP A 461 -5.56 -6.78 -56.90
N GLU A 462 -4.93 -7.38 -55.88
CA GLU A 462 -5.15 -7.00 -54.47
C GLU A 462 -4.51 -5.64 -54.10
N GLN A 463 -3.38 -5.28 -54.72
CA GLN A 463 -2.75 -3.97 -54.48
C GLN A 463 -3.54 -2.82 -55.13
N GLN A 464 -4.26 -3.06 -56.23
CA GLN A 464 -5.13 -2.03 -56.83
C GLN A 464 -6.43 -1.79 -56.04
N GLN A 465 -6.97 -2.82 -55.36
CA GLN A 465 -8.16 -2.64 -54.52
C GLN A 465 -7.86 -1.92 -53.20
N GLN A 466 -6.69 -2.11 -52.59
CA GLN A 466 -6.30 -1.36 -51.39
C GLN A 466 -6.00 0.12 -51.67
N GLN A 467 -5.49 0.45 -52.86
CA GLN A 467 -5.22 1.84 -53.23
C GLN A 467 -6.52 2.64 -53.49
N GLN A 468 -7.58 2.00 -53.99
CA GLN A 468 -8.89 2.66 -54.19
C GLN A 468 -9.66 2.89 -52.88
N HIS A 469 -9.41 2.11 -51.83
CA HIS A 469 -10.05 2.34 -50.52
C HIS A 469 -9.36 3.42 -49.67
N GLN A 470 -8.09 3.73 -49.92
CA GLN A 470 -7.41 4.85 -49.25
C GLN A 470 -7.71 6.22 -49.86
N GLU A 471 -8.19 6.28 -51.11
CA GLU A 471 -8.58 7.56 -51.75
C GLU A 471 -10.04 7.97 -51.48
N GLN A 472 -10.81 7.18 -50.71
CA GLN A 472 -12.21 7.46 -50.37
C GLN A 472 -12.49 7.56 -48.85
N SER A 473 -11.48 7.79 -48.01
CA SER A 473 -11.66 8.15 -46.59
C SER A 473 -11.06 9.51 -46.25
#